data_AF-Q82EP7-F1
#
_entry.id   AF-Q82EP7-F1
#
_cell.length_a   1.000
_cell.length_b   1.000
_cell.length_c   1.000
_cell.angle_alpha   90.00
_cell.angle_beta   90.00
_cell.angle_gamma   90.00
#
_symmetry.space_group_name_H-M   'P 1'
#
loop_
_entity.id
_entity.type
_entity.pdbx_description
1 polymer ?
#
loop_
_entity_poly.entity_id
_entity_poly.type
_entity_poly.pdbx_seq_one_letter_code
_entity_poly.pdbx_strand_id
1 'polypeptide(L)'
;MNRQAQAVVLFLVGGAVLRAGSTDLYLRYVKAGLRPLLLVAGAVLIVAAVATVWYELRRPRGGQHDDHEDSHDHDHDRDRGHDHGHGHAHRESWISWLLVLPLFALILVAPPALGSYSAVRTGTALQAPWGFPALPAGDPIKLSVDDYAGRAAFDHGRSLKGRKVTITGFIALDRGGAPYLTRMILSCCAADAQPIKVGLTGRTPPVLQPDTWLEITGTYSSRRTKDPVNNGVIPFIDVSRATPVPAPRDQYESPE
;
A
#
# COMPACT_ATOMS: atom_id res chain seq x y z
N MET A 1 -24.57 11.49 -9.99
CA MET A 1 -23.47 11.06 -10.88
C MET A 1 -24.11 10.39 -12.09
N ASN A 2 -24.01 11.03 -13.25
CA ASN A 2 -24.54 10.47 -14.50
C ASN A 2 -23.94 9.09 -14.80
N ARG A 3 -24.71 8.15 -15.36
CA ARG A 3 -24.28 6.78 -15.71
C ARG A 3 -23.07 6.77 -16.64
N GLN A 4 -22.98 7.76 -17.53
CA GLN A 4 -21.83 7.96 -18.41
C GLN A 4 -20.56 8.30 -17.64
N ALA A 5 -20.64 9.19 -16.64
CA ALA A 5 -19.50 9.52 -15.78
C ALA A 5 -19.06 8.31 -14.96
N GLN A 6 -20.01 7.53 -14.43
CA GLN A 6 -19.72 6.28 -13.72
C GLN A 6 -19.01 5.26 -14.61
N ALA A 7 -19.47 5.05 -15.85
CA ALA A 7 -18.83 4.13 -16.80
C ALA A 7 -17.40 4.56 -17.15
N VAL A 8 -17.18 5.85 -17.38
CA VAL A 8 -15.83 6.40 -17.64
C VAL A 8 -14.91 6.17 -16.45
N VAL A 9 -15.35 6.48 -15.22
CA VAL A 9 -14.55 6.26 -14.01
C VAL A 9 -14.21 4.77 -13.83
N LEU A 10 -15.18 3.87 -13.97
CA LEU A 10 -14.96 2.42 -13.86
C LEU A 10 -13.96 1.93 -14.91
N PHE A 11 -14.07 2.40 -16.15
CA PHE A 11 -13.14 2.03 -17.23
C PHE A 11 -11.72 2.54 -16.95
N LEU A 12 -11.57 3.80 -16.55
CA LEU A 12 -10.27 4.40 -16.24
C LEU A 12 -9.60 3.71 -15.06
N VAL A 13 -10.34 3.46 -13.98
CA VAL A 13 -9.82 2.75 -12.80
C VAL A 13 -9.47 1.30 -13.15
N GLY A 14 -10.35 0.58 -13.84
CA GLY A 14 -10.09 -0.79 -14.29
C GLY A 14 -8.86 -0.89 -15.19
N GLY A 15 -8.73 0.03 -16.16
CA GLY A 15 -7.56 0.13 -17.04
C GLY A 15 -6.27 0.44 -16.28
N ALA A 16 -6.31 1.38 -15.34
CA ALA A 16 -5.16 1.70 -14.49
C ALA A 16 -4.72 0.51 -13.62
N VAL A 17 -5.67 -0.20 -13.01
CA VAL A 17 -5.41 -1.42 -12.22
C VAL A 17 -4.78 -2.52 -13.08
N LEU A 18 -5.32 -2.78 -14.28
CA LEU A 18 -4.75 -3.75 -15.21
C LEU A 18 -3.33 -3.37 -15.65
N ARG A 19 -3.12 -2.09 -15.97
CA ARG A 19 -1.79 -1.58 -16.34
C ARG A 19 -0.79 -1.76 -15.19
N ALA A 20 -1.16 -1.37 -13.98
CA ALA A 20 -0.33 -1.54 -12.79
C ALA A 20 -0.04 -3.02 -12.50
N GLY A 21 -1.06 -3.89 -12.52
CA GLY A 21 -0.91 -5.33 -12.30
C GLY A 21 -0.15 -6.07 -13.41
N SER A 22 -0.13 -5.52 -14.63
CA SER A 22 0.65 -6.07 -15.75
C SER A 22 2.15 -5.77 -15.63
N THR A 23 2.53 -4.74 -14.87
CA THR A 23 3.91 -4.32 -14.64
C THR A 23 4.34 -4.65 -13.20
N ASP A 24 5.54 -4.26 -12.79
CA ASP A 24 6.00 -4.41 -11.39
C ASP A 24 5.55 -3.28 -10.48
N LEU A 25 4.81 -2.31 -11.03
CA LEU A 25 4.30 -1.17 -10.27
C LEU A 25 3.43 -1.62 -9.08
N TYR A 26 2.65 -2.69 -9.25
CA TYR A 26 1.79 -3.19 -8.17
C TYR A 26 2.58 -3.63 -6.93
N LEU A 27 3.84 -4.06 -7.06
CA LEU A 27 4.68 -4.47 -5.92
C LEU A 27 4.97 -3.31 -4.96
N ARG A 28 4.75 -2.05 -5.39
CA ARG A 28 4.83 -0.88 -4.49
C ARG A 28 3.65 -0.81 -3.52
N TYR A 29 2.54 -1.50 -3.82
CA TYR A 29 1.25 -1.34 -3.15
C TYR A 29 0.62 -2.64 -2.67
N VAL A 30 0.87 -3.77 -3.32
CA VAL A 30 0.12 -5.01 -3.13
C VAL A 30 1.07 -6.20 -3.09
N LYS A 31 0.74 -7.19 -2.24
CA LYS A 31 1.50 -8.45 -2.14
C LYS A 31 1.64 -9.14 -3.49
N ALA A 32 2.83 -9.67 -3.78
CA ALA A 32 3.14 -10.40 -5.01
C ALA A 32 2.09 -11.48 -5.34
N GLY A 33 1.65 -12.25 -4.34
CA GLY A 33 0.67 -13.32 -4.50
C GLY A 33 -0.75 -12.89 -4.89
N LEU A 34 -1.11 -11.61 -4.70
CA LEU A 34 -2.45 -11.09 -5.02
C LEU A 34 -2.57 -10.56 -6.45
N ARG A 35 -1.52 -10.67 -7.27
CA ARG A 35 -1.53 -10.22 -8.67
C ARG A 35 -2.70 -10.79 -9.49
N PRO A 36 -3.05 -12.09 -9.43
CA PRO A 36 -4.16 -12.63 -10.21
C PRO A 36 -5.51 -12.01 -9.81
N LEU A 37 -5.75 -11.85 -8.51
CA LEU A 37 -6.96 -11.21 -7.97
C LEU A 37 -7.06 -9.74 -8.41
N LEU A 38 -5.93 -9.03 -8.42
CA LEU A 38 -5.85 -7.65 -8.89
C LEU A 38 -6.20 -7.54 -10.39
N LEU A 39 -5.71 -8.45 -11.21
CA LEU A 39 -6.03 -8.50 -12.64
C LEU A 39 -7.51 -8.82 -12.88
N VAL A 40 -8.06 -9.79 -12.14
CA VAL A 40 -9.49 -10.12 -12.21
C VAL A 40 -10.35 -8.92 -11.81
N ALA A 41 -10.03 -8.23 -10.72
CA ALA A 41 -10.74 -7.03 -10.30
C ALA A 41 -10.71 -5.94 -11.38
N GLY A 42 -9.55 -5.67 -11.97
CA GLY A 42 -9.42 -4.73 -13.08
C GLY A 42 -10.28 -5.12 -14.29
N ALA A 43 -10.31 -6.40 -14.66
CA ALA A 43 -11.15 -6.91 -15.74
C ALA A 43 -12.65 -6.76 -15.44
N VAL A 44 -13.08 -7.08 -14.21
CA VAL A 44 -14.48 -6.93 -13.77
C VAL A 44 -14.92 -5.46 -13.85
N LEU A 45 -14.07 -4.50 -13.47
CA LEU A 45 -14.40 -3.07 -13.58
C LEU A 45 -14.59 -2.63 -15.05
N ILE A 46 -13.75 -3.12 -15.96
CA ILE A 46 -13.90 -2.84 -17.40
C ILE A 46 -15.18 -3.48 -17.94
N VAL A 47 -15.48 -4.73 -17.58
CA VAL A 47 -16.73 -5.40 -18.00
C VAL A 47 -17.95 -4.65 -17.48
N ALA A 48 -17.94 -4.20 -16.23
CA ALA A 48 -19.01 -3.39 -15.64
C ALA A 48 -19.19 -2.04 -16.37
N ALA A 49 -18.08 -1.37 -16.75
CA ALA A 49 -18.12 -0.15 -17.53
C ALA A 49 -18.76 -0.37 -18.92
N VAL A 50 -18.32 -1.41 -19.64
CA VAL A 50 -18.86 -1.77 -20.96
C VAL A 50 -20.34 -2.15 -20.85
N ALA A 51 -20.73 -2.94 -19.85
CA ALA A 51 -22.12 -3.31 -19.61
C ALA A 51 -22.99 -2.08 -19.35
N THR A 52 -22.51 -1.10 -18.58
CA THR A 52 -23.25 0.14 -18.27
C THR A 52 -23.58 0.90 -19.55
N VAL A 53 -22.59 1.09 -20.42
CA VAL A 53 -22.77 1.74 -21.73
C VAL A 53 -23.74 0.94 -22.59
N TRP A 54 -23.55 -0.38 -22.69
CA TRP A 54 -24.40 -1.26 -23.49
C TRP A 54 -25.88 -1.24 -23.07
N TYR A 55 -26.17 -1.27 -21.76
CA TYR A 55 -27.54 -1.17 -21.26
C TYR A 55 -28.18 0.19 -21.55
N GLU A 56 -27.40 1.26 -21.59
CA GLU A 56 -27.87 2.60 -21.95
C GLU A 56 -28.23 2.68 -23.44
N LEU A 57 -27.38 2.14 -24.32
CA LEU A 57 -27.67 2.07 -25.76
C LEU A 57 -28.87 1.17 -26.09
N ARG A 58 -29.11 0.11 -25.29
CA ARG A 58 -30.21 -0.84 -25.52
C ARG A 58 -31.54 -0.45 -24.88
N ARG A 59 -31.60 0.64 -24.09
CA ARG A 59 -32.89 1.14 -23.60
C ARG A 59 -33.67 1.70 -24.79
N PRO A 60 -34.87 1.19 -25.09
CA PRO A 60 -35.76 1.85 -26.05
C PRO A 60 -35.99 3.27 -25.54
N ARG A 61 -35.83 4.28 -26.41
CA ARG A 61 -36.36 5.63 -26.17
C ARG A 61 -37.89 5.51 -26.15
N GLY A 62 -38.45 5.12 -25.01
CA GLY A 62 -39.89 5.03 -24.79
C GLY A 62 -40.37 6.22 -23.98
N GLY A 63 -41.02 7.17 -24.67
CA GLY A 63 -41.97 8.11 -24.06
C GLY A 63 -41.40 9.45 -23.60
N GLN A 64 -41.02 10.31 -24.54
CA GLN A 64 -41.24 11.74 -24.36
C GLN A 64 -42.72 11.97 -24.71
N HIS A 65 -43.58 12.05 -23.70
CA HIS A 65 -44.94 12.58 -23.86
C HIS A 65 -44.85 14.08 -23.61
N ASP A 66 -44.73 14.81 -24.71
CA ASP A 66 -45.31 16.13 -24.84
C ASP A 66 -46.83 15.91 -24.79
N ASP A 67 -47.50 16.33 -23.72
CA ASP A 67 -48.95 16.55 -23.71
C ASP A 67 -49.18 18.01 -23.33
N HIS A 68 -49.18 18.84 -24.37
CA HIS A 68 -49.92 20.11 -24.39
C HIS A 68 -51.35 19.84 -24.90
N GLU A 69 -52.29 20.67 -24.43
CA GLU A 69 -53.73 20.78 -24.79
C GLU A 69 -54.69 19.95 -23.91
N ASP A 70 -55.82 20.43 -23.39
CA ASP A 70 -56.41 21.78 -23.34
C ASP A 70 -57.61 21.79 -22.34
N SER A 71 -57.87 22.96 -21.76
CA SER A 71 -59.14 23.50 -21.26
C SER A 71 -60.17 22.63 -20.50
N HIS A 72 -60.49 23.03 -19.26
CA HIS A 72 -61.88 23.30 -18.84
C HIS A 72 -61.90 24.30 -17.66
N ASP A 73 -62.53 25.45 -17.89
CA ASP A 73 -62.96 26.44 -16.89
C ASP A 73 -63.77 25.79 -15.77
N HIS A 74 -63.46 26.08 -14.51
CA HIS A 74 -64.47 26.30 -13.47
C HIS A 74 -63.94 27.22 -12.36
N ASP A 75 -64.79 28.19 -12.05
CA ASP A 75 -64.62 29.32 -11.17
C ASP A 75 -64.88 28.95 -9.69
N HIS A 76 -64.34 29.80 -8.80
CA HIS A 76 -64.67 30.00 -7.37
C HIS A 76 -63.96 29.22 -6.23
N ASP A 77 -63.22 30.05 -5.47
CA ASP A 77 -63.22 30.22 -4.00
C ASP A 77 -62.46 29.24 -3.05
N ARG A 78 -61.42 29.84 -2.41
CA ARG A 78 -60.94 29.68 -1.02
C ARG A 78 -60.36 28.32 -0.60
N ASP A 79 -59.03 28.22 -0.51
CA ASP A 79 -58.25 28.55 0.70
C ASP A 79 -56.75 28.33 0.42
N ARG A 80 -55.93 29.34 0.72
CA ARG A 80 -54.48 29.35 0.43
C ARG A 80 -53.72 28.45 1.40
N GLY A 81 -53.47 27.21 0.98
CA GLY A 81 -52.44 26.34 1.55
C GLY A 81 -51.51 25.85 0.45
N HIS A 82 -50.46 26.63 0.12
CA HIS A 82 -49.39 26.15 -0.76
C HIS A 82 -48.02 26.41 -0.14
N ASP A 83 -47.54 25.34 0.49
CA ASP A 83 -46.17 25.08 0.88
C ASP A 83 -45.33 24.96 -0.40
N HIS A 84 -44.56 25.99 -0.74
CA HIS A 84 -43.59 25.96 -1.84
C HIS A 84 -42.27 25.40 -1.32
N GLY A 85 -42.25 24.08 -1.11
CA GLY A 85 -41.01 23.31 -1.04
C GLY A 85 -40.32 23.33 -2.40
N HIS A 86 -39.50 24.36 -2.64
CA HIS A 86 -38.61 24.39 -3.79
C HIS A 86 -37.65 23.19 -3.72
N GLY A 87 -37.96 22.14 -4.48
CA GLY A 87 -37.04 21.05 -4.74
C GLY A 87 -35.80 21.62 -5.43
N HIS A 88 -34.74 21.83 -4.65
CA HIS A 88 -33.42 22.16 -5.17
C HIS A 88 -32.94 20.97 -6.01
N ALA A 89 -33.21 21.02 -7.31
CA ALA A 89 -32.47 20.24 -8.30
C ALA A 89 -31.01 20.68 -8.20
N HIS A 90 -30.22 19.95 -7.42
CA HIS A 90 -28.79 20.13 -7.33
C HIS A 90 -28.21 19.93 -8.75
N ARG A 91 -27.95 21.05 -9.45
CA ARG A 91 -27.08 21.09 -10.62
C ARG A 91 -25.83 20.29 -10.27
N GLU A 92 -25.62 19.19 -11.00
CA GLU A 92 -24.45 18.33 -10.83
C GLU A 92 -23.20 19.21 -10.84
N SER A 93 -22.60 19.39 -9.67
CA SER A 93 -21.59 20.42 -9.47
C SER A 93 -20.34 20.02 -10.23
N TRP A 94 -19.90 20.86 -11.16
CA TRP A 94 -18.60 20.80 -11.81
C TRP A 94 -17.44 20.63 -10.81
N ILE A 95 -17.63 21.05 -9.55
CA ILE A 95 -16.76 20.75 -8.40
C ILE A 95 -16.52 19.25 -8.22
N SER A 96 -17.49 18.37 -8.49
CA SER A 96 -17.33 16.92 -8.35
C SER A 96 -16.30 16.35 -9.32
N TRP A 97 -16.06 17.02 -10.46
CA TRP A 97 -14.97 16.66 -11.37
C TRP A 97 -13.58 16.99 -10.81
N LEU A 98 -13.46 17.89 -9.83
CA LEU A 98 -12.19 18.12 -9.13
C LEU A 98 -11.77 16.89 -8.30
N LEU A 99 -12.69 15.99 -7.92
CA LEU A 99 -12.35 14.72 -7.25
C LEU A 99 -11.69 13.70 -8.19
N VAL A 100 -11.82 13.90 -9.51
CA VAL A 100 -11.14 13.07 -10.51
C VAL A 100 -9.68 13.49 -10.66
N LEU A 101 -9.34 14.75 -10.35
CA LEU A 101 -7.98 15.29 -10.40
C LEU A 101 -7.00 14.54 -9.46
N PRO A 102 -7.26 14.33 -8.15
CA PRO A 102 -6.36 13.56 -7.29
C PRO A 102 -6.24 12.08 -7.74
N LEU A 103 -7.29 11.51 -8.33
CA LEU A 103 -7.22 10.17 -8.93
C LEU A 103 -6.24 10.14 -10.11
N PHE A 104 -6.34 11.11 -11.03
CA PHE A 104 -5.38 11.24 -12.14
C PHE A 104 -3.96 11.51 -11.64
N ALA A 105 -3.80 12.37 -10.63
CA ALA A 105 -2.50 12.67 -10.03
C ALA A 105 -1.84 11.39 -9.47
N LEU A 106 -2.61 10.54 -8.78
CA LEU A 106 -2.12 9.25 -8.27
C LEU A 106 -1.75 8.27 -9.40
N ILE A 107 -2.52 8.25 -10.50
CA ILE A 107 -2.24 7.40 -11.66
C ILE A 107 -0.96 7.85 -12.38
N LEU A 108 -0.71 9.17 -12.48
CA LEU A 108 0.41 9.74 -13.21
C LEU A 108 1.71 9.81 -12.40
N VAL A 109 1.62 10.05 -11.08
CA VAL A 109 2.78 10.29 -10.19
C VAL A 109 2.90 9.15 -9.16
N ALA A 110 2.80 7.90 -9.62
CA ALA A 110 2.75 6.73 -8.76
C ALA A 110 3.80 6.79 -7.62
N PRO A 111 3.38 6.97 -6.35
CA PRO A 111 4.32 7.17 -5.25
C PRO A 111 5.26 5.98 -5.09
N PRO A 112 6.49 6.20 -4.59
CA PRO A 112 7.41 5.11 -4.30
C PRO A 112 6.85 4.18 -3.22
N ALA A 113 7.43 2.98 -3.07
CA ALA A 113 7.11 2.10 -1.96
C ALA A 113 7.42 2.76 -0.61
N LEU A 114 6.83 2.25 0.48
CA LEU A 114 7.05 2.82 1.81
C LEU A 114 8.53 2.69 2.23
N GLY A 115 9.09 3.82 2.64
CA GLY A 115 10.50 3.94 3.03
C GLY A 115 10.70 4.35 4.49
N SER A 116 11.87 4.93 4.73
CA SER A 116 12.39 5.35 6.04
C SER A 116 11.42 6.23 6.83
N TYR A 117 10.74 7.15 6.15
CA TYR A 117 9.79 8.09 6.76
C TYR A 117 8.61 7.40 7.45
N SER A 118 8.03 6.38 6.82
CA SER A 118 6.95 5.59 7.41
C SER A 118 7.50 4.69 8.51
N ALA A 119 8.66 4.07 8.27
CA ALA A 119 9.30 3.18 9.23
C ALA A 119 9.64 3.83 10.57
N VAL A 120 10.03 5.11 10.59
CA VAL A 120 10.37 5.81 11.85
C VAL A 120 9.14 6.28 12.63
N ARG A 121 7.97 6.31 12.00
CA ARG A 121 6.69 6.73 12.62
C ARG A 121 5.82 5.56 13.07
N THR A 122 6.09 4.38 12.53
CA THR A 122 5.47 3.13 12.97
C THR A 122 6.48 2.36 13.81
N GLY A 123 6.04 1.77 14.91
CA GLY A 123 6.91 0.92 15.71
C GLY A 123 7.22 -0.41 15.02
N THR A 124 8.33 -1.04 15.36
CA THR A 124 8.71 -2.36 14.85
C THR A 124 7.60 -3.37 15.11
N ALA A 125 7.21 -4.13 14.08
CA ALA A 125 6.16 -5.15 14.12
C ALA A 125 6.73 -6.56 14.22
N LEU A 126 7.86 -6.71 14.92
CA LEU A 126 8.50 -7.99 15.12
C LEU A 126 7.63 -8.91 15.99
N GLN A 127 7.19 -10.04 15.41
CA GLN A 127 6.39 -11.07 16.09
C GLN A 127 7.26 -12.29 16.41
N ALA A 128 6.89 -13.00 17.48
CA ALA A 128 7.53 -14.27 17.80
C ALA A 128 7.12 -15.34 16.78
N PRO A 129 8.07 -15.94 16.04
CA PRO A 129 7.75 -17.00 15.10
C PRO A 129 7.34 -18.26 15.86
N TRP A 130 6.51 -19.11 15.23
CA TRP A 130 6.08 -20.38 15.84
C TRP A 130 7.21 -21.40 15.99
N GLY A 131 8.30 -21.24 15.25
CA GLY A 131 9.48 -22.08 15.33
C GLY A 131 10.65 -21.49 14.55
N PHE A 132 11.81 -22.14 14.65
CA PHE A 132 13.03 -21.74 13.97
C PHE A 132 13.47 -22.86 13.03
N PRO A 133 13.10 -22.82 11.74
CA PRO A 133 13.52 -23.84 10.80
C PRO A 133 15.05 -23.87 10.67
N ALA A 134 15.58 -25.00 10.20
CA ALA A 134 17.00 -25.17 9.97
C ALA A 134 17.50 -24.11 8.96
N LEU A 135 18.65 -23.51 9.26
CA LEU A 135 19.22 -22.49 8.39
C LEU A 135 19.69 -23.11 7.06
N PRO A 136 19.55 -22.38 5.95
CA PRO A 136 20.04 -22.85 4.66
C PRO A 136 21.57 -23.05 4.68
N ALA A 137 22.04 -23.91 3.79
CA ALA A 137 23.47 -24.08 3.56
C ALA A 137 24.08 -22.77 2.99
N GLY A 138 25.29 -22.42 3.44
CA GLY A 138 26.00 -21.23 2.98
C GLY A 138 26.83 -20.55 4.08
N ASP A 139 27.88 -19.86 3.66
CA ASP A 139 28.64 -18.92 4.49
C ASP A 139 29.12 -17.74 3.60
N PRO A 140 28.54 -16.53 3.75
CA PRO A 140 27.45 -16.16 4.66
C PRO A 140 26.09 -16.77 4.31
N ILE A 141 25.22 -16.92 5.31
CA ILE A 141 23.82 -17.34 5.15
C ILE A 141 22.97 -16.15 4.76
N LYS A 142 22.18 -16.24 3.69
CA LYS A 142 21.21 -15.20 3.33
C LYS A 142 19.92 -15.40 4.11
N LEU A 143 19.49 -14.39 4.86
CA LEU A 143 18.24 -14.38 5.61
C LEU A 143 17.46 -13.10 5.28
N SER A 144 16.14 -13.15 5.46
CA SER A 144 15.33 -11.94 5.51
C SER A 144 15.60 -11.16 6.80
N VAL A 145 15.21 -9.89 6.83
CA VAL A 145 15.35 -9.07 8.04
C VAL A 145 14.42 -9.59 9.14
N ASP A 146 13.22 -10.04 8.79
CA ASP A 146 12.28 -10.64 9.74
C ASP A 146 12.79 -11.95 10.37
N ASP A 147 13.35 -12.89 9.60
CA ASP A 147 13.85 -14.17 10.14
C ASP A 147 15.08 -13.95 11.02
N TYR A 148 16.01 -13.09 10.60
CA TYR A 148 17.14 -12.70 11.46
C TYR A 148 16.66 -12.06 12.76
N ALA A 149 15.75 -11.08 12.67
CA ALA A 149 15.25 -10.37 13.84
C ALA A 149 14.50 -11.30 14.79
N GLY A 150 13.68 -12.22 14.26
CA GLY A 150 12.95 -13.22 15.04
C GLY A 150 13.89 -14.14 15.80
N ARG A 151 14.91 -14.68 15.13
CA ARG A 151 15.95 -15.52 15.76
C ARG A 151 16.78 -14.77 16.79
N ALA A 152 17.14 -13.52 16.50
CA ALA A 152 17.94 -12.71 17.41
C ALA A 152 17.14 -12.32 18.67
N ALA A 153 15.86 -11.98 18.52
CA ALA A 153 15.02 -11.52 19.62
C ALA A 153 14.44 -12.66 20.47
N PHE A 154 14.00 -13.76 19.86
CA PHE A 154 13.23 -14.81 20.54
C PHE A 154 13.99 -16.14 20.69
N ASP A 155 14.86 -16.51 19.73
CA ASP A 155 15.75 -17.68 19.88
C ASP A 155 17.04 -17.35 20.64
N HIS A 156 17.23 -16.09 21.05
CA HIS A 156 18.45 -15.60 21.69
C HIS A 156 19.72 -15.91 20.87
N GLY A 157 19.56 -15.96 19.54
CA GLY A 157 20.63 -16.26 18.58
C GLY A 157 21.18 -17.68 18.65
N ARG A 158 20.51 -18.64 19.30
CA ARG A 158 21.02 -20.04 19.39
C ARG A 158 21.24 -20.65 18.01
N SER A 159 20.28 -20.48 17.11
CA SER A 159 20.39 -20.93 15.71
C SER A 159 21.45 -20.16 14.91
N LEU A 160 21.81 -18.94 15.31
CA LEU A 160 22.73 -18.05 14.59
C LEU A 160 24.19 -18.15 15.08
N LYS A 161 24.47 -18.94 16.13
CA LYS A 161 25.81 -18.99 16.76
C LYS A 161 26.89 -19.40 15.75
N GLY A 162 27.96 -18.60 15.70
CA GLY A 162 29.14 -18.88 14.88
C GLY A 162 28.92 -18.76 13.37
N ARG A 163 27.75 -18.28 12.91
CA ARG A 163 27.44 -18.12 11.49
C ARG A 163 27.45 -16.65 11.11
N LYS A 164 27.98 -16.36 9.92
CA LYS A 164 27.79 -15.05 9.27
C LYS A 164 26.47 -15.06 8.54
N VAL A 165 25.73 -13.97 8.68
CA VAL A 165 24.46 -13.76 8.00
C VAL A 165 24.55 -12.54 7.10
N THR A 166 23.85 -12.60 5.99
CA THR A 166 23.65 -11.50 5.06
C THR A 166 22.16 -11.16 5.05
N ILE A 167 21.85 -9.92 5.39
CA ILE A 167 20.49 -9.37 5.39
C ILE A 167 20.48 -8.08 4.56
N THR A 168 19.38 -7.81 3.87
CA THR A 168 19.24 -6.64 2.98
C THR A 168 18.06 -5.79 3.43
N GLY A 169 18.27 -4.49 3.57
CA GLY A 169 17.23 -3.55 3.97
C GLY A 169 17.59 -2.12 3.64
N PHE A 170 16.64 -1.20 3.81
CA PHE A 170 16.90 0.23 3.69
C PHE A 170 17.22 0.84 5.05
N ILE A 171 17.95 1.94 5.04
CA ILE A 171 18.33 2.65 6.26
C ILE A 171 17.19 3.56 6.72
N ALA A 172 16.84 3.45 8.00
CA ALA A 172 15.99 4.37 8.73
C ALA A 172 16.77 4.95 9.91
N LEU A 173 16.69 6.28 10.09
CA LEU A 173 17.32 6.97 11.20
C LEU A 173 16.23 7.48 12.14
N ASP A 174 16.30 7.15 13.44
CA ASP A 174 15.38 7.77 14.39
C ASP A 174 15.68 9.26 14.62
N ARG A 175 14.88 9.90 15.49
CA ARG A 175 15.05 11.31 15.85
C ARG A 175 16.41 11.62 16.49
N GLY A 176 17.06 10.62 17.10
CA GLY A 176 18.40 10.75 17.68
C GLY A 176 19.52 10.42 16.70
N GLY A 177 19.20 10.07 15.46
CA GLY A 177 20.17 9.67 14.43
C GLY A 177 20.63 8.22 14.56
N ALA A 178 20.02 7.39 15.42
CA ALA A 178 20.40 5.99 15.52
C ALA A 178 19.95 5.23 14.27
N PRO A 179 20.86 4.47 13.61
CA PRO A 179 20.53 3.78 12.37
C PRO A 179 19.92 2.39 12.62
N TYR A 180 18.84 2.12 11.88
CA TYR A 180 18.22 0.80 11.78
C TYR A 180 18.23 0.33 10.33
N LEU A 181 18.66 -0.90 10.10
CA LEU A 181 18.35 -1.61 8.87
C LEU A 181 16.91 -2.08 8.94
N THR A 182 16.11 -1.69 7.97
CA THR A 182 14.67 -1.86 7.99
C THR A 182 14.18 -2.55 6.72
N ARG A 183 13.20 -3.44 6.89
CA ARG A 183 12.32 -3.92 5.82
C ARG A 183 10.89 -3.69 6.23
N MET A 184 10.02 -3.46 5.26
CA MET A 184 8.57 -3.36 5.50
C MET A 184 7.96 -4.73 5.23
N ILE A 185 7.18 -5.26 6.16
CA ILE A 185 6.34 -6.44 5.91
C ILE A 185 4.95 -5.99 5.51
N LEU A 186 4.27 -6.78 4.67
CA LEU A 186 2.85 -6.54 4.32
C LEU A 186 2.04 -7.84 4.36
N SER A 187 0.75 -7.71 4.65
CA SER A 187 -0.20 -8.83 4.63
C SER A 187 -0.96 -8.89 3.32
N CYS A 188 -1.54 -7.77 2.89
CA CYS A 188 -2.29 -7.65 1.65
C CYS A 188 -1.96 -6.39 0.84
N CYS A 189 -1.65 -5.26 1.48
CA CYS A 189 -1.36 -4.00 0.78
C CYS A 189 -0.51 -3.01 1.59
N ALA A 190 0.02 -1.99 0.94
CA ALA A 190 0.84 -0.94 1.54
C ALA A 190 0.17 -0.22 2.74
N ALA A 191 -1.16 -0.25 2.85
CA ALA A 191 -1.88 0.32 3.99
C ALA A 191 -1.69 -0.48 5.28
N ASP A 192 -1.41 -1.79 5.18
CA ASP A 192 -1.12 -2.65 6.32
C ASP A 192 0.38 -2.84 6.57
N ALA A 193 1.23 -2.16 5.78
CA ALA A 193 2.66 -2.40 5.84
C ALA A 193 3.27 -1.89 7.16
N GLN A 194 4.04 -2.73 7.81
CA GLN A 194 4.69 -2.43 9.09
C GLN A 194 6.20 -2.68 9.02
N PRO A 195 7.03 -1.91 9.74
CA PRO A 195 8.48 -2.07 9.69
C PRO A 195 8.96 -3.20 10.59
N ILE A 196 9.97 -3.95 10.15
CA ILE A 196 10.86 -4.72 11.02
C ILE A 196 12.20 -3.99 11.07
N LYS A 197 12.66 -3.68 12.27
CA LYS A 197 13.88 -2.90 12.51
C LYS A 197 14.97 -3.77 13.13
N VAL A 198 16.18 -3.66 12.61
CA VAL A 198 17.41 -4.25 13.18
C VAL A 198 18.41 -3.14 13.42
N GLY A 199 18.86 -3.00 14.65
CA GLY A 199 19.89 -2.04 15.03
C GLY A 199 21.27 -2.44 14.48
N LEU A 200 22.08 -1.45 14.11
CA LEU A 200 23.42 -1.69 13.58
C LEU A 200 24.50 -1.41 14.63
N THR A 201 25.47 -2.32 14.75
CA THR A 201 26.69 -2.17 15.54
C THR A 201 27.91 -2.59 14.73
N GLY A 202 29.13 -2.37 15.23
CA GLY A 202 30.35 -2.79 14.54
C GLY A 202 30.76 -1.82 13.43
N ARG A 203 31.15 -2.36 12.26
CA ARG A 203 31.71 -1.59 11.14
C ARG A 203 30.63 -1.12 10.18
N THR A 204 29.93 -0.05 10.55
CA THR A 204 28.99 0.64 9.67
C THR A 204 29.68 1.74 8.86
N PRO A 205 29.18 2.09 7.65
CA PRO A 205 29.64 3.26 6.92
C PRO A 205 29.56 4.53 7.78
N PRO A 206 30.50 5.48 7.63
CA PRO A 206 30.54 6.69 8.46
C PRO A 206 29.37 7.63 8.17
N VAL A 207 28.79 7.56 6.97
CA VAL A 207 27.62 8.33 6.55
C VAL A 207 26.55 7.36 6.10
N LEU A 208 25.41 7.38 6.80
CA LEU A 208 24.23 6.58 6.49
C LEU A 208 23.11 7.53 6.09
N GLN A 209 22.61 7.38 4.87
CA GLN A 209 21.51 8.20 4.35
C GLN A 209 20.19 7.42 4.45
N PRO A 210 19.09 8.05 4.88
CA PRO A 210 17.77 7.43 4.84
C PRO A 210 17.44 6.90 3.44
N ASP A 211 16.64 5.83 3.38
CA ASP A 211 16.19 5.19 2.12
C ASP A 211 17.30 4.56 1.26
N THR A 212 18.54 4.57 1.73
CA THR A 212 19.64 3.83 1.08
C THR A 212 19.53 2.35 1.39
N TRP A 213 19.50 1.52 0.36
CA TRP A 213 19.49 0.07 0.48
C TRP A 213 20.90 -0.47 0.68
N LEU A 214 21.10 -1.24 1.75
CA LEU A 214 22.35 -1.88 2.08
C LEU A 214 22.16 -3.40 2.17
N GLU A 215 23.12 -4.13 1.61
CA GLU A 215 23.37 -5.52 1.98
C GLU A 215 24.39 -5.54 3.11
N ILE A 216 23.99 -6.08 4.26
CA ILE A 216 24.78 -6.13 5.48
C ILE A 216 25.18 -7.57 5.75
N THR A 217 26.48 -7.80 5.88
CA THR A 217 27.03 -9.07 6.37
C THR A 217 27.55 -8.90 7.78
N GLY A 218 27.08 -9.73 8.70
CA GLY A 218 27.41 -9.61 10.12
C GLY A 218 27.19 -10.90 10.90
N THR A 219 27.29 -10.79 12.21
CA THR A 219 27.04 -11.90 13.14
C THR A 219 26.06 -11.46 14.24
N TYR A 220 25.47 -12.45 14.90
CA TYR A 220 24.52 -12.22 15.99
C TYR A 220 25.13 -11.37 17.11
N SER A 221 24.36 -10.39 17.59
CA SER A 221 24.66 -9.59 18.77
C SER A 221 23.56 -9.78 19.83
N SER A 222 23.95 -9.92 21.09
CA SER A 222 23.00 -9.99 22.21
C SER A 222 22.42 -8.63 22.59
N ARG A 223 22.87 -7.55 21.94
CA ARG A 223 22.35 -6.20 22.17
C ARG A 223 20.92 -6.10 21.63
N ARG A 224 20.04 -5.46 22.41
CA ARG A 224 18.67 -5.13 22.04
C ARG A 224 18.27 -3.77 22.60
N THR A 225 17.32 -3.12 21.95
CA THR A 225 16.68 -1.91 22.45
C THR A 225 15.16 -2.01 22.31
N LYS A 226 14.45 -1.05 22.88
CA LYS A 226 13.02 -0.87 22.66
C LYS A 226 12.80 0.18 21.59
N ASP A 227 11.85 -0.08 20.70
CA ASP A 227 11.41 0.88 19.70
C ASP A 227 10.78 2.10 20.41
N PRO A 228 11.17 3.33 20.07
CA PRO A 228 10.66 4.54 20.72
C PRO A 228 9.16 4.80 20.44
N VAL A 229 8.55 4.15 19.44
CA VAL A 229 7.14 4.35 19.07
C VAL A 229 6.22 3.40 19.82
N ASN A 230 6.54 2.09 19.86
CA ASN A 230 5.65 1.07 20.42
C ASN A 230 6.29 0.16 21.48
N ASN A 231 7.52 0.45 21.92
CA ASN A 231 8.31 -0.38 22.83
C ASN A 231 8.61 -1.82 22.33
N GLY A 232 8.41 -2.10 21.04
CA GLY A 232 8.75 -3.37 20.42
C GLY A 232 10.24 -3.68 20.50
N VAL A 233 10.61 -4.95 20.50
CA VAL A 233 12.01 -5.37 20.61
C VAL A 233 12.73 -5.11 19.28
N ILE A 234 13.86 -4.40 19.34
CA ILE A 234 14.77 -4.21 18.22
C ILE A 234 16.08 -4.94 18.55
N PRO A 235 16.36 -6.11 17.93
CA PRO A 235 17.65 -6.77 18.05
C PRO A 235 18.72 -6.06 17.23
N PHE A 236 19.99 -6.31 17.55
CA PHE A 236 21.12 -5.76 16.81
C PHE A 236 21.87 -6.81 16.01
N ILE A 237 22.57 -6.38 14.97
CA ILE A 237 23.57 -7.16 14.25
C ILE A 237 24.96 -6.52 14.42
N ASP A 238 25.98 -7.34 14.64
CA ASP A 238 27.37 -6.90 14.59
C ASP A 238 27.87 -6.93 13.15
N VAL A 239 27.98 -5.74 12.55
CA VAL A 239 28.28 -5.57 11.13
C VAL A 239 29.77 -5.75 10.87
N SER A 240 30.09 -6.67 9.96
CA SER A 240 31.45 -6.88 9.46
C SER A 240 31.69 -6.19 8.11
N ARG A 241 30.64 -6.12 7.26
CA ARG A 241 30.64 -5.49 5.95
C ARG A 241 29.25 -4.93 5.66
N ALA A 242 29.20 -3.73 5.09
CA ALA A 242 27.98 -3.14 4.54
C ALA A 242 28.27 -2.68 3.11
N THR A 243 27.38 -2.98 2.17
CA THR A 243 27.56 -2.62 0.76
C THR A 243 26.27 -2.03 0.21
N PRO A 244 26.30 -0.83 -0.42
CA PRO A 244 25.13 -0.28 -1.08
C PRO A 244 24.68 -1.18 -2.23
N VAL A 245 23.37 -1.39 -2.32
CA VAL A 245 22.72 -2.18 -3.37
C VAL A 245 21.53 -1.40 -3.93
N PRO A 246 21.10 -1.65 -5.18
CA PRO A 246 19.83 -1.10 -5.66
C PRO A 246 18.66 -1.65 -4.84
N ALA A 247 17.56 -0.89 -4.79
CA ALA A 247 16.32 -1.37 -4.18
C ALA A 247 15.89 -2.70 -4.86
N PRO A 248 15.58 -3.75 -4.09
CA PRO A 248 15.06 -4.99 -4.64
C PRO A 248 13.77 -4.74 -5.42
N ARG A 249 13.48 -5.63 -6.38
CA ARG A 249 12.23 -5.59 -7.15
C ARG A 249 11.00 -5.66 -6.24
N ASP A 250 11.04 -6.53 -5.23
CA ASP A 250 10.06 -6.57 -4.14
C ASP A 250 10.65 -5.91 -2.88
N GLN A 251 10.16 -4.71 -2.59
CA GLN A 251 10.65 -3.89 -1.48
C GLN A 251 10.04 -4.30 -0.14
N TYR A 252 9.04 -5.19 -0.15
CA TYR A 252 8.41 -5.72 1.05
C TYR A 252 8.85 -7.15 1.34
N GLU A 253 8.85 -7.53 2.60
CA GLU A 253 8.96 -8.92 3.04
C GLU A 253 7.56 -9.49 3.23
N SER A 254 7.39 -10.76 2.85
CA SER A 254 6.22 -11.50 3.27
C SER A 254 6.59 -12.18 4.58
N PRO A 255 5.79 -12.06 5.65
CA PRO A 255 5.97 -12.88 6.84
C PRO A 255 5.96 -14.36 6.43
N GLU A 256 6.98 -15.11 6.86
CA GLU A 256 7.02 -16.57 6.71
C GLU A 256 6.06 -17.28 7.68
#